data_AF-A0A968CYK9-F1
#
_entry.id   AF-A0A968CYK9-F1
#
_cell.length_a   1.000
_cell.length_b   1.000
_cell.length_c   1.000
_cell.angle_alpha   90.00
_cell.angle_beta   90.00
_cell.angle_gamma   90.00
#
_symmetry.space_group_name_H-M   'P 1'
#
loop_
_entity.id
_entity.type
_entity.pdbx_description
1 polymer ?
#
loop_
_entity_poly.entity_id
_entity_poly.type
_entity_poly.pdbx_seq_one_letter_code
_entity_poly.pdbx_strand_id
1 'polypeptide(L)'
;MIDLKDPDGQVIPTRGKVQIPAIPGMDFDWSQVVRRDGRQTHTVGSHWTLSGPLPRKMRDKMERTGVCFGCHQLMGDEEFWSKLAQPGYLTDQEHL
;
A
#
# COMPACT_ATOMS: atom_id res chain seq x y z
N MET A 1 -17.82 -13.42 -12.01
CA MET A 1 -16.93 -13.76 -13.14
C MET A 1 -15.75 -12.83 -13.00
N ILE A 2 -14.54 -13.36 -12.87
CA ILE A 2 -13.34 -12.53 -13.02
C ILE A 2 -13.22 -12.30 -14.53
N ASP A 3 -13.39 -11.06 -14.97
CA ASP A 3 -13.25 -10.72 -16.37
C ASP A 3 -11.77 -10.73 -16.73
N LEU A 4 -11.30 -11.88 -17.20
CA LEU A 4 -9.95 -12.04 -17.73
C LEU A 4 -9.83 -11.16 -18.97
N LYS A 5 -8.88 -10.23 -18.94
CA LYS A 5 -8.60 -9.30 -20.02
C LYS A 5 -7.25 -9.61 -20.66
N ASP A 6 -7.14 -9.36 -21.96
CA ASP A 6 -5.86 -9.36 -22.66
C ASP A 6 -5.04 -8.10 -22.29
N PRO A 7 -3.79 -7.96 -22.75
CA PRO A 7 -2.97 -6.79 -22.48
C PRO A 7 -3.56 -5.46 -22.98
N ASP A 8 -4.44 -5.52 -23.99
CA ASP A 8 -5.14 -4.36 -24.56
C ASP A 8 -6.45 -4.05 -23.82
N GLY A 9 -6.79 -4.84 -22.79
CA GLY A 9 -7.95 -4.66 -21.93
C GLY A 9 -9.25 -5.29 -22.46
N GLN A 10 -9.19 -6.07 -23.54
CA GLN A 10 -10.37 -6.75 -24.09
C GLN A 10 -10.71 -8.01 -23.32
N VAL A 11 -12.00 -8.23 -23.10
CA VAL A 11 -12.51 -9.39 -22.34
C VAL A 11 -12.32 -10.66 -23.16
N ILE A 12 -11.52 -11.60 -22.64
CA ILE A 12 -11.16 -12.86 -23.31
C ILE A 12 -12.35 -13.84 -23.40
N PRO A 13 -13.19 -14.01 -22.36
CA PRO A 13 -14.31 -14.95 -22.45
C PRO A 13 -15.39 -14.50 -23.44
N THR A 14 -15.60 -15.28 -24.49
CA THR A 14 -16.63 -15.02 -25.52
C THR A 14 -18.01 -15.57 -25.16
N ARG A 15 -18.08 -16.46 -24.17
CA ARG A 15 -19.32 -17.07 -23.66
C ARG A 15 -19.36 -16.93 -22.14
N GLY A 16 -20.20 -16.01 -21.66
CA GLY A 16 -20.44 -15.79 -20.24
C GLY A 16 -21.91 -15.50 -19.99
N LYS A 17 -22.44 -16.00 -18.88
CA LYS A 17 -23.75 -15.60 -18.37
C LYS A 17 -23.51 -14.74 -17.13
N VAL A 18 -24.05 -13.52 -17.14
CA VAL A 18 -24.05 -12.65 -15.97
C VAL A 18 -24.82 -13.35 -14.85
N GLN A 19 -24.14 -13.68 -13.76
CA GLN A 19 -24.74 -14.34 -12.60
C GLN A 19 -25.49 -13.34 -11.72
N ILE A 20 -24.99 -12.11 -11.63
CA ILE A 20 -25.55 -11.01 -10.83
C ILE A 20 -25.49 -9.75 -11.69
N PRO A 21 -26.62 -9.07 -11.96
CA PRO A 21 -26.61 -7.84 -12.74
C PRO A 21 -25.84 -6.73 -12.01
N ALA A 22 -25.29 -5.80 -12.78
CA ALA A 22 -24.66 -4.61 -12.21
C ALA A 22 -25.70 -3.82 -11.38
N ILE A 23 -25.27 -3.33 -10.21
CA ILE A 23 -26.10 -2.46 -9.37
C ILE A 23 -25.80 -1.02 -9.79
N PRO A 24 -26.80 -0.22 -10.21
CA PRO A 24 -26.59 1.17 -10.58
C PRO A 24 -25.96 1.98 -9.43
N GLY A 25 -24.93 2.79 -9.73
CA GLY A 25 -24.21 3.60 -8.73
C GLY A 25 -23.16 2.85 -7.91
N MET A 26 -22.85 1.60 -8.28
CA MET A 26 -21.85 0.75 -7.63
C MET A 26 -20.53 0.73 -8.42
N ASP A 27 -20.03 1.91 -8.76
CA ASP A 27 -18.87 2.15 -9.63
C ASP A 27 -17.57 2.50 -8.87
N PHE A 28 -17.62 2.50 -7.55
CA PHE A 28 -16.48 2.75 -6.67
C PHE A 28 -15.58 1.51 -6.51
N ASP A 29 -14.36 1.69 -6.01
CA ASP A 29 -13.45 0.59 -5.69
C ASP A 29 -13.86 -0.11 -4.39
N TRP A 30 -14.19 -1.40 -4.49
CA TRP A 30 -14.67 -2.24 -3.39
C TRP A 30 -13.54 -2.69 -2.46
N SER A 31 -12.30 -2.63 -2.94
CA SER A 31 -11.12 -2.87 -2.10
C SER A 31 -10.77 -1.65 -1.25
N GLN A 32 -11.32 -0.48 -1.57
CA GLN A 32 -11.03 0.77 -0.87
C GLN A 32 -12.10 1.08 0.19
N VAL A 33 -11.74 0.89 1.46
CA VAL A 33 -12.60 1.23 2.62
C VAL A 33 -12.54 2.72 2.98
N VAL A 34 -11.38 3.36 2.80
CA VAL A 34 -11.14 4.76 3.14
C VAL A 34 -10.36 5.44 2.02
N ARG A 35 -10.78 6.64 1.64
CA ARG A 35 -10.09 7.50 0.67
C ARG A 35 -8.84 8.13 1.27
N ARG A 36 -7.93 8.64 0.41
CA ARG A 36 -6.69 9.31 0.83
C ARG A 36 -6.94 10.59 1.66
N ASP A 37 -8.07 11.25 1.43
CA ASP A 37 -8.57 12.39 2.23
C ASP A 37 -9.08 11.97 3.62
N GLY A 38 -9.23 10.66 3.88
CA GLY A 38 -9.74 10.09 5.12
C GLY A 38 -11.24 9.79 5.13
N ARG A 39 -11.96 10.09 4.04
CA ARG A 39 -13.40 9.80 3.94
C ARG A 39 -13.65 8.30 3.79
N GLN A 40 -14.49 7.75 4.67
CA GLN A 40 -14.95 6.37 4.57
C GLN A 40 -15.94 6.22 3.41
N THR A 41 -15.78 5.17 2.61
CA THR A 41 -16.61 4.90 1.42
C THR A 41 -17.76 3.94 1.70
N HIS A 42 -17.56 3.03 2.65
CA HIS A 42 -18.52 2.01 3.06
C HIS A 42 -18.52 1.86 4.56
N THR A 43 -19.67 1.55 5.14
CA THR A 43 -19.76 1.14 6.55
C THR A 43 -18.97 -0.15 6.73
N VAL A 44 -17.89 -0.09 7.51
CA VAL A 44 -17.10 -1.25 7.89
C VAL A 44 -17.16 -1.31 9.40
N GLY A 45 -17.79 -2.36 9.93
CA GLY A 45 -18.02 -2.50 11.36
C GLY A 45 -19.21 -3.39 11.68
N SER A 46 -19.29 -3.78 12.94
CA SER A 46 -20.39 -4.49 13.57
C SER A 46 -20.91 -3.63 14.75
N HIS A 47 -21.74 -4.17 15.63
CA HIS A 47 -22.25 -3.43 16.81
C HIS A 47 -21.16 -3.13 17.88
N TRP A 48 -19.88 -3.45 17.62
CA TRP A 48 -18.80 -3.26 18.58
C TRP A 48 -18.09 -1.91 18.39
N THR A 49 -17.82 -1.21 19.49
CA THR A 49 -17.29 0.16 19.52
C THR A 49 -15.95 0.35 18.79
N LEU A 50 -15.12 -0.69 18.72
CA LEU A 50 -13.82 -0.65 18.04
C LEU A 50 -13.88 -1.18 16.60
N SER A 51 -15.07 -1.53 16.12
CA SER A 51 -15.24 -1.95 14.74
C SER A 51 -15.30 -0.72 13.83
N GLY A 52 -14.47 -0.70 12.80
CA GLY A 52 -14.25 0.49 12.00
C GLY A 52 -12.98 0.38 11.17
N PRO A 53 -12.82 1.21 10.14
CA PRO A 53 -11.51 1.37 9.53
C PRO A 53 -10.52 1.94 10.55
N LEU A 54 -9.25 1.52 10.45
CA LEU A 54 -8.18 2.04 11.31
C LEU A 54 -8.15 3.57 11.26
N PRO A 55 -8.04 4.28 12.40
CA PRO A 55 -7.93 5.74 12.43
C PRO A 55 -6.78 6.27 11.56
N ARG A 56 -6.92 7.50 11.07
CA ARG A 56 -5.91 8.15 10.20
C ARG A 56 -4.49 8.06 10.77
N LYS A 57 -4.32 8.41 12.06
CA LYS A 57 -3.05 8.32 12.78
C LYS A 57 -2.41 6.93 12.75
N MET A 58 -3.20 5.86 12.76
CA MET A 58 -2.67 4.50 12.68
C MET A 58 -2.27 4.15 11.24
N ARG A 59 -3.10 4.52 10.26
CA ARG A 59 -2.80 4.33 8.84
C ARG A 59 -1.55 5.09 8.41
N ASP A 60 -1.37 6.32 8.88
CA ASP A 60 -0.19 7.14 8.58
C ASP A 60 1.10 6.50 9.11
N LYS A 61 1.05 5.74 10.21
CA LYS A 61 2.20 4.98 10.71
C LYS A 61 2.48 3.69 9.92
N MET A 62 1.47 3.17 9.22
CA MET A 62 1.62 2.00 8.35
C MET A 62 2.03 2.38 6.93
N GLU A 63 1.83 3.64 6.54
CA GLU A 63 2.24 4.16 5.24
C GLU A 63 3.76 4.04 5.10
N ARG A 64 4.19 3.28 4.09
CA ARG A 64 5.61 2.96 3.85
C ARG A 64 6.26 3.93 2.87
N THR A 65 5.57 5.02 2.54
CA THR A 65 6.14 6.09 1.72
C THR A 65 7.44 6.58 2.37
N GLY A 66 8.54 6.51 1.62
CA GLY A 66 9.87 6.87 2.12
C GLY A 66 10.61 5.78 2.91
N VAL A 67 10.09 4.54 3.00
CA VAL A 67 10.84 3.42 3.62
C VAL A 67 12.13 3.10 2.89
N CYS A 68 12.18 3.37 1.58
CA CYS A 68 13.41 3.29 0.79
C CYS A 68 14.46 4.23 1.35
N PHE A 69 14.12 5.48 1.65
CA PHE A 69 15.04 6.40 2.31
C PHE A 69 15.48 5.86 3.65
N GLY A 70 14.64 5.17 4.41
CA GLY A 70 15.02 4.53 5.69
C GLY A 70 16.31 3.69 5.64
N CYS A 71 16.53 2.91 4.58
CA CYS A 71 17.78 2.15 4.38
C CYS A 71 18.79 2.88 3.48
N HIS A 72 18.31 3.68 2.53
CA HIS A 72 19.13 4.36 1.52
C HIS A 72 19.48 5.81 1.90
N GLN A 73 19.55 6.13 3.20
CA GLN A 73 19.75 7.49 3.71
C GLN A 73 21.07 8.11 3.23
N LEU A 74 22.14 7.29 3.18
CA LEU A 74 23.51 7.75 3.05
C LEU A 74 24.14 7.36 1.71
N MET A 75 23.37 6.98 0.69
CA MET A 75 23.93 6.50 -0.59
C MET A 75 24.86 7.52 -1.28
N GLY A 76 24.69 8.81 -1.03
CA GLY A 76 25.54 9.87 -1.58
C GLY A 76 26.65 10.36 -0.65
N ASP A 77 26.78 9.78 0.55
CA ASP A 77 27.78 10.20 1.54
C ASP A 77 29.06 9.39 1.36
N GLU A 78 29.97 9.91 0.53
CA GLU A 78 31.25 9.25 0.25
C GLU A 78 32.12 9.03 1.50
N GLU A 79 32.03 9.91 2.50
CA GLU A 79 32.81 9.81 3.73
C GLU A 79 32.31 8.63 4.58
N PHE A 80 31.00 8.50 4.73
CA PHE A 80 30.38 7.38 5.43
C PHE A 80 30.77 6.02 4.80
N TRP A 81 30.67 5.90 3.48
CA TRP A 81 31.05 4.65 2.79
C TRP A 81 32.55 4.37 2.83
N SER A 82 33.39 5.39 2.85
CA SER A 82 34.85 5.23 2.98
C SER A 82 35.25 4.67 4.35
N LYS A 83 34.50 5.00 5.42
CA LYS A 83 34.69 4.41 6.77
C LYS A 83 34.29 2.94 6.79
N LEU A 84 33.14 2.60 6.18
CA LEU A 84 32.65 1.22 6.07
C LEU A 84 33.53 0.30 5.22
N ALA A 85 34.26 0.84 4.25
CA ALA A 85 35.12 0.05 3.36
C ALA A 85 36.43 -0.43 4.01
N GLN A 86 36.73 -0.03 5.24
CA GLN A 86 37.95 -0.43 5.94
C GLN A 86 37.86 -1.88 6.47
N PRO A 87 38.95 -2.66 6.43
CA PRO A 87 38.97 -4.00 7.00
C PRO A 87 38.75 -3.97 8.53
N GLY A 88 37.84 -4.81 9.03
CA GLY A 88 37.59 -4.95 10.47
C GLY A 88 36.11 -4.95 10.82
N TYR A 89 35.81 -4.84 12.12
CA TYR A 89 34.46 -4.60 12.64
C TYR A 89 34.46 -3.23 13.31
N LEU A 90 33.49 -2.40 12.96
CA LEU A 90 33.23 -1.12 13.60
C LEU A 90 31.97 -1.24 14.47
N THR A 91 31.99 -0.58 15.61
CA THR A 91 30.82 -0.38 16.48
C THR A 91 29.92 0.72 15.94
N ASP A 92 28.68 0.81 16.43
CA ASP A 92 27.74 1.87 16.01
C ASP A 92 28.28 3.29 16.25
N GLN A 93 29.08 3.50 17.31
CA GLN A 93 29.73 4.78 17.59
C GLN A 93 30.85 5.13 16.62
N GLU A 94 31.49 4.13 16.00
CA GLU A 94 32.57 4.32 15.03
C GLU A 94 32.03 4.53 13.61
N HIS A 95 30.75 4.22 13.38
CA HIS A 95 30.04 4.49 12.11
C HIS A 95 29.43 5.90 12.01
N LEU A 96 29.22 6.60 13.13
CA LEU A 96 28.63 7.94 13.22
C LEU A 96 29.70 9.04 13.22
#